data_AF-A0A949KKH7-F1
#
_entry.id   AF-A0A949KKH7-F1
#
_cell.length_a   1.000
_cell.length_b   1.000
_cell.length_c   1.000
_cell.angle_alpha   90.00
_cell.angle_beta   90.00
_cell.angle_gamma   90.00
#
_symmetry.space_group_name_H-M   'P 1'
#
loop_
_entity.id
_entity.type
_entity.pdbx_description
1 polymer ?
#
loop_
_entity_poly.entity_id
_entity_poly.type
_entity_poly.pdbx_seq_one_letter_code
_entity_poly.pdbx_strand_id
1 'polypeptide(L)'
;MLSKAQIFVLVSNWEGFPLTILEAMRAGLPVVASDVGGVREAVDDGNTGLPVPRGEKTPTTDREVYAPSGVAGTATRPAAAPESRSP
;
A
#
# COMPACT_ATOMS: atom_id res chain seq x y z
N MET A 1 12.69 -11.97 5.74
CA MET A 1 12.00 -10.93 6.54
C MET A 1 11.08 -10.05 5.68
N LEU A 2 11.30 -9.83 4.38
CA LEU A 2 10.21 -9.38 3.47
C LEU A 2 9.53 -10.53 2.71
N SER A 3 10.28 -11.58 2.38
CA SER A 3 9.81 -12.78 1.64
C SER A 3 8.70 -13.61 2.31
N LYS A 4 8.30 -13.27 3.54
CA LYS A 4 7.19 -13.92 4.27
C LYS A 4 5.99 -12.98 4.48
N ALA A 5 6.12 -11.71 4.11
CA ALA A 5 5.04 -10.74 4.21
C ALA A 5 4.08 -10.90 3.03
N GLN A 6 2.86 -10.38 3.17
CA GLN A 6 1.84 -10.37 2.12
C GLN A 6 1.65 -8.97 1.52
N ILE A 7 2.03 -7.93 2.26
CA ILE A 7 1.90 -6.53 1.89
C ILE A 7 2.98 -5.73 2.59
N PHE A 8 3.43 -4.66 1.97
CA PHE A 8 4.29 -3.65 2.58
C PHE A 8 3.54 -2.34 2.73
N VAL A 9 3.62 -1.74 3.92
CA VAL A 9 2.95 -0.47 4.22
C VAL A 9 3.99 0.54 4.75
N LEU A 10 4.12 1.67 4.06
CA LEU A 10 4.94 2.80 4.52
C LEU A 10 4.04 3.94 4.99
N VAL A 11 3.97 4.13 6.31
CA VAL A 11 3.24 5.24 6.94
C VAL A 11 4.24 6.27 7.45
N SER A 12 4.57 7.25 6.61
CA SER A 12 5.59 8.25 6.89
C SER A 12 5.04 9.67 6.72
N ASN A 13 5.58 10.62 7.49
CA ASN A 13 5.22 12.03 7.35
C ASN A 13 6.04 12.74 6.26
N TRP A 14 7.21 12.20 5.92
CA TRP A 14 8.10 12.75 4.91
C TRP A 14 9.09 11.68 4.46
N GLU A 15 9.37 11.62 3.16
CA GLU A 15 10.40 10.77 2.59
C GLU A 15 11.21 11.56 1.57
N GLY A 16 12.53 11.33 1.55
CA GLY A 16 13.38 11.82 0.46
C GLY A 16 13.13 10.96 -0.77
N PHE A 17 13.73 9.77 -0.79
CA PHE A 17 13.42 8.72 -1.74
C PHE A 17 13.40 7.38 -1.00
N PRO A 18 12.24 6.71 -0.86
CA PRO A 18 12.07 5.59 0.06
C PRO A 18 12.63 4.28 -0.52
N LEU A 19 13.88 3.95 -0.21
CA LEU A 19 14.52 2.69 -0.65
C LEU A 19 13.79 1.44 -0.15
N THR A 20 13.11 1.52 1.00
CA THR A 20 12.32 0.42 1.57
C THR A 20 11.15 0.00 0.68
N ILE A 21 10.58 0.94 -0.10
CA ILE A 21 9.58 0.62 -1.13
C ILE A 21 10.21 -0.24 -2.23
N LEU A 22 11.41 0.11 -2.69
CA LEU A 22 12.11 -0.67 -3.72
C LEU A 22 12.47 -2.08 -3.24
N GLU A 23 12.86 -2.21 -1.98
CA GLU A 23 13.11 -3.52 -1.35
C GLU A 23 11.83 -4.37 -1.29
N ALA A 24 10.70 -3.76 -0.95
CA ALA A 24 9.39 -4.43 -0.95
C ALA A 24 8.96 -4.86 -2.36
N MET A 25 9.09 -3.98 -3.35
CA MET A 25 8.83 -4.31 -4.76
C MET A 25 9.74 -5.43 -5.25
N ARG A 26 11.03 -5.40 -4.90
CA ARG A 26 11.99 -6.47 -5.22
C ARG A 26 11.61 -7.81 -4.56
N ALA A 27 10.99 -7.75 -3.38
CA ALA A 27 10.43 -8.92 -2.71
C ALA A 27 9.08 -9.38 -3.30
N GLY A 28 8.55 -8.68 -4.31
CA GLY A 28 7.27 -8.98 -4.95
C GLY A 28 6.06 -8.59 -4.12
N LEU A 29 6.21 -7.69 -3.14
CA LEU A 29 5.11 -7.30 -2.28
C LEU A 29 4.28 -6.17 -2.91
N PRO A 30 2.94 -6.24 -2.83
CA PRO A 30 2.09 -5.07 -3.01
C PRO A 30 2.49 -3.96 -2.04
N VAL A 31 2.52 -2.71 -2.50
CA VAL A 31 2.94 -1.54 -1.73
C VAL A 31 1.77 -0.59 -1.49
N VAL A 32 1.58 -0.19 -0.23
CA VAL A 32 0.75 0.97 0.16
C VAL A 32 1.64 1.98 0.84
N ALA A 33 1.63 3.23 0.42
CA ALA A 33 2.54 4.24 0.96
C ALA A 33 1.86 5.60 1.13
N SER A 34 2.26 6.38 2.12
CA SER A 34 1.81 7.77 2.26
C SER A 34 2.31 8.62 1.09
N ASP A 35 1.44 9.39 0.46
CA ASP A 35 1.77 10.31 -0.63
C ASP A 35 2.45 11.57 -0.07
N VAL A 36 3.75 11.43 0.22
CA VAL A 36 4.59 12.48 0.79
C VAL A 36 5.97 12.45 0.16
N GLY A 37 6.61 13.63 0.06
CA GLY A 37 7.99 13.75 -0.42
C GLY A 37 8.21 13.04 -1.77
N GLY A 38 9.27 12.26 -1.90
CA GLY A 38 9.60 11.50 -3.13
C GLY A 38 8.91 10.14 -3.27
N VAL A 39 7.84 9.84 -2.54
CA VAL A 39 7.12 8.55 -2.68
C VAL A 39 6.57 8.36 -4.10
N ARG A 40 6.06 9.42 -4.73
CA ARG A 40 5.56 9.41 -6.12
C ARG A 40 6.64 9.14 -7.18
N GLU A 41 7.92 9.26 -6.82
CA GLU A 41 9.03 8.92 -7.72
C GLU A 41 9.28 7.41 -7.74
N ALA A 42 8.90 6.70 -6.67
CA ALA A 42 9.04 5.26 -6.54
C ALA A 42 7.74 4.50 -6.86
N VAL A 43 6.57 5.10 -6.62
CA VAL A 43 5.25 4.45 -6.73
C VAL A 43 4.40 5.11 -7.80
N ASP A 44 3.93 4.29 -8.74
CA ASP A 44 2.94 4.63 -9.76
C ASP A 44 1.56 4.08 -9.35
N ASP A 45 0.57 4.96 -9.26
CA ASP A 45 -0.76 4.68 -8.69
C ASP A 45 -1.50 3.63 -9.52
N GLY A 46 -1.82 2.49 -8.90
CA GLY A 46 -2.49 1.35 -9.53
C GLY A 46 -1.59 0.45 -10.38
N ASN A 47 -0.35 0.87 -10.68
CA ASN A 47 0.59 0.09 -11.48
C ASN A 47 1.66 -0.60 -10.64
N THR A 48 2.30 0.10 -9.69
CA THR A 48 3.33 -0.48 -8.82
C THR A 48 2.97 -0.44 -7.33
N GLY A 49 1.94 0.33 -6.96
CA GLY A 49 1.42 0.38 -5.61
C GLY A 49 0.26 1.35 -5.46
N LEU A 50 -0.06 1.68 -4.22
CA LEU A 50 -1.14 2.60 -3.85
C LEU A 50 -0.59 3.76 -3.00
N PRO A 51 -0.35 4.93 -3.58
CA PRO A 51 -0.06 6.13 -2.82
C PRO A 51 -1.35 6.67 -2.18
N VAL A 52 -1.32 6.91 -0.87
CA VAL A 52 -2.47 7.35 -0.06
C VAL A 52 -2.21 8.76 0.47
N PRO A 53 -3.08 9.75 0.20
CA PRO A 53 -2.96 11.09 0.75
C PRO A 53 -2.73 11.09 2.27
N ARG A 54 -1.77 11.92 2.72
CA ARG A 54 -1.45 12.02 4.14
C ARG A 54 -2.67 12.48 4.95
N GLY A 55 -3.00 11.74 6.00
CA GLY A 55 -4.12 12.05 6.90
C GLY A 55 -5.45 11.46 6.46
N GLU A 56 -5.51 10.80 5.30
CA GLU A 56 -6.67 10.01 4.89
C GLU A 56 -6.73 8.73 5.72
N LYS A 57 -7.82 8.57 6.49
CA LYS A 57 -8.03 7.42 7.38
C LYS A 57 -8.63 6.21 6.66
N THR A 58 -9.26 6.46 5.51
CA THR A 58 -9.97 5.45 4.74
C THR A 58 -9.60 5.65 3.28
N PRO A 59 -8.48 5.06 2.83
CA PRO A 59 -8.16 5.02 1.42
C PRO A 59 -9.35 4.41 0.68
N THR A 60 -9.80 5.04 -0.40
CA THR A 60 -10.90 4.50 -1.21
C THR A 60 -10.59 3.05 -1.58
N THR A 61 -11.35 2.11 -1.03
CA THR A 61 -11.05 0.66 -1.01
C THR A 61 -11.35 -0.03 -2.34
N ASP A 62 -11.83 0.71 -3.33
CA ASP A 62 -12.22 0.22 -4.65
C ASP A 62 -11.05 0.15 -5.64
N ARG A 63 -9.82 0.41 -5.19
CA ARG A 63 -8.62 0.42 -6.04
C ARG A 63 -7.87 -0.91 -5.93
N GLU A 64 -7.73 -1.61 -7.05
CA GLU A 64 -6.86 -2.78 -7.14
C GLU A 64 -5.40 -2.35 -6.99
N VAL A 65 -4.73 -2.88 -5.97
CA VAL A 65 -3.28 -2.79 -5.87
C VAL A 65 -2.69 -3.87 -6.76
N TYR A 66 -1.84 -3.48 -7.71
CA TYR A 66 -1.09 -4.43 -8.52
C TYR A 66 -0.36 -5.45 -7.63
N ALA A 67 -0.69 -6.73 -7.82
CA ALA A 67 0.06 -7.86 -7.28
C ALA A 67 0.90 -8.45 -8.42
N PRO A 68 2.24 -8.47 -8.32
CA PRO A 68 3.06 -9.07 -9.37
C PRO A 68 2.68 -10.54 -9.57
N SER A 69 2.81 -11.03 -10.81
CA SER A 69 2.27 -12.29 -11.34
C SER A 69 2.76 -13.61 -10.66
N GLY A 70 3.41 -13.55 -9.51
CA GLY A 70 3.86 -14.68 -8.71
C GLY A 70 3.34 -14.72 -7.26
N VAL A 71 2.58 -13.72 -6.80
CA VAL A 71 1.93 -13.77 -5.47
C VAL A 71 0.49 -14.19 -5.65
N ALA A 72 0.17 -15.45 -5.35
CA ALA A 72 -1.19 -15.94 -5.26
C ALA A 72 -1.88 -15.29 -4.06
N GLY A 73 -2.41 -14.09 -4.26
CA GLY A 73 -3.07 -13.33 -3.21
C GLY A 73 -3.58 -12.03 -3.76
N THR A 74 -4.74 -12.07 -4.42
CA THR A 74 -5.61 -10.90 -4.47
C THR A 74 -5.76 -10.43 -3.03
N ALA A 75 -5.38 -9.19 -2.72
CA ALA A 75 -5.69 -8.56 -1.45
C ALA A 75 -7.22 -8.31 -1.41
N THR A 76 -8.00 -9.38 -1.36
CA THR A 76 -9.45 -9.31 -1.17
C THR A 76 -9.70 -8.98 0.29
N ARG A 77 -10.29 -7.79 0.49
CA ARG A 77 -10.93 -7.22 1.68
C ARG A 77 -10.99 -8.13 2.93
N PRO A 78 -10.40 -7.74 4.07
CA PRO A 78 -10.91 -8.18 5.37
C PRO A 78 -12.32 -7.61 5.55
N ALA A 79 -13.29 -8.46 5.88
CA ALA A 79 -14.69 -8.07 6.04
C ALA A 79 -14.82 -6.80 6.89
N ALA A 80 -15.55 -5.80 6.37
CA ALA A 80 -15.79 -4.54 7.07
C ALA A 80 -16.42 -4.85 8.44
N ALA A 81 -15.82 -4.31 9.50
CA ALA A 81 -16.42 -4.36 10.83
C ALA A 81 -17.75 -3.60 10.80
N PRO A 82 -18.82 -4.10 11.44
CA PRO A 82 -20.13 -3.45 11.41
C PRO A 82 -20.02 -2.05 11.99
N GLU A 83 -20.44 -1.06 11.20
CA GLU A 83 -20.50 0.33 11.62
C GLU A 83 -21.40 0.44 12.86
N SER A 84 -20.81 0.85 13.98
CA SER A 84 -21.57 1.12 15.19
C SER A 84 -22.40 2.37 14.96
N ARG A 85 -23.66 2.19 14.55
CA ARG A 85 -24.68 3.23 14.70
C ARG A 85 -24.76 3.59 16.17
N SER A 86 -24.27 4.78 16.52
CA SER A 86 -24.63 5.42 17.78
C SER A 86 -26.01 6.09 17.61
N PRO A 87 -26.83 6.13 18.69
CA PRO A 87 -28.25 6.51 18.64
C PRO A 87 -28.49 7.98 18.31
#